data_AF-A0A017S1S6-F1
#
_entry.id   AF-A0A017S1S6-F1
#
_cell.length_a   1.000
_cell.length_b   1.000
_cell.length_c   1.000
_cell.angle_alpha   90.00
_cell.angle_beta   90.00
_cell.angle_gamma   90.00
#
_symmetry.space_group_name_H-M   'P 1'
#
loop_
_entity.id
_entity.type
_entity.pdbx_description
1 polymer ?
#
loop_
_entity_poly.entity_id
_entity_poly.type
_entity_poly.pdbx_seq_one_letter_code
_entity_poly.pdbx_strand_id
1 'polypeptide(L)' 'LYKHCAATGWHPTPFRQALLVALPKPGKKDYSSPCSYRLIALLSTLGKGLERLIAQR' A
#
# COMPACT_ATOMS: atom_id res chain seq x y z
N LEU A 1 13.70 -13.14 -7.72
CA LEU A 1 12.40 -12.98 -7.03
C LEU A 1 11.35 -12.29 -7.90
N TYR A 2 11.36 -10.95 -8.04
CA TYR A 2 10.28 -10.23 -8.75
C TYR A 2 10.07 -10.66 -10.21
N LYS A 3 11.14 -10.98 -10.94
CA LYS A 3 11.05 -11.52 -12.31
C LYS A 3 10.28 -12.84 -12.37
N HIS A 4 10.47 -13.72 -11.38
CA HIS A 4 9.75 -14.98 -11.30
C HIS A 4 8.28 -14.74 -10.96
N CYS A 5 7.98 -13.87 -9.98
CA CYS A 5 6.61 -13.47 -9.67
C CYS A 5 5.88 -12.85 -10.87
N ALA A 6 6.58 -12.01 -11.64
CA ALA A 6 6.03 -11.39 -12.85
C ALA A 6 5.84 -12.39 -14.00
N ALA A 7 6.66 -13.45 -14.08
CA ALA A 7 6.54 -14.49 -15.10
C ALA A 7 5.46 -15.53 -14.76
N THR A 8 5.30 -15.88 -13.48
CA THR A 8 4.32 -16.87 -13.02
C THR A 8 2.96 -16.26 -12.68
N GLY A 9 2.87 -14.93 -12.57
CA GLY A 9 1.67 -14.23 -12.09
C GLY A 9 1.37 -14.47 -10.61
N TRP A 10 2.28 -15.15 -9.88
CA TRP A 10 2.11 -15.49 -8.48
C TRP A 10 3.10 -14.73 -7.60
N HIS A 11 2.59 -14.15 -6.51
CA HIS A 11 3.42 -13.52 -5.48
C HIS A 11 3.01 -14.03 -4.09
N PRO A 12 3.95 -14.11 -3.14
CA PRO A 12 3.64 -14.53 -1.79
C PRO A 12 2.66 -13.56 -1.13
N THR A 13 1.80 -14.07 -0.24
CA THR A 13 0.83 -13.28 0.54
C THR A 13 1.40 -12.01 1.19
N PRO A 14 2.61 -12.01 1.81
CA PRO A 14 3.20 -10.80 2.38
C PRO A 14 3.43 -9.64 1.40
N PHE A 15 3.45 -9.89 0.09
CA PHE A 15 3.62 -8.82 -0.90
C PHE A 15 2.32 -8.04 -1.13
N ARG A 16 1.19 -8.62 -0.74
CA ARG A 16 -0.14 -8.01 -0.80
C ARG A 16 -0.62 -7.50 0.56
N GLN A 17 0.10 -7.81 1.63
CA GLN A 17 -0.19 -7.27 2.94
C GLN A 17 0.21 -5.79 2.99
N ALA A 18 -0.71 -4.96 3.47
CA ALA A 18 -0.49 -3.54 3.67
C ALA A 18 -0.99 -3.15 5.06
N LEU A 19 -0.27 -2.23 5.71
CA LEU A 19 -0.70 -1.57 6.93
C LEU A 19 -1.56 -0.37 6.56
N LEU A 20 -2.77 -0.28 7.11
CA LEU A 20 -3.62 0.88 6.93
C LEU A 20 -3.28 1.93 7.98
N VAL A 21 -2.86 3.11 7.54
CA VAL A 21 -2.56 4.23 8.43
C VAL A 21 -3.52 5.38 8.18
N ALA A 22 -4.16 5.85 9.25
CA ALA A 22 -5.06 7.00 9.22
C ALA A 22 -4.27 8.30 9.47
N LEU A 23 -4.11 9.11 8.43
CA LEU A 23 -3.47 10.42 8.51
C LEU A 23 -4.52 11.52 8.73
N PRO A 24 -4.36 12.39 9.73
CA PRO A 24 -5.31 13.49 9.96
C PRO A 24 -5.30 14.50 8.79
N LYS A 25 -6.47 14.95 8.35
CA LYS A 25 -6.60 16.03 7.34
C LYS A 25 -6.28 17.38 7.98
N PRO A 26 -5.39 18.20 7.38
CA PRO A 26 -5.11 19.53 7.89
C PRO A 26 -6.39 20.40 7.86
N GLY A 27 -6.54 21.29 8.84
CA GLY A 27 -7.66 22.23 8.92
C GLY A 27 -8.97 21.65 9.48
N LYS A 28 -8.95 20.42 10.03
CA LYS A 28 -10.08 19.88 10.79
C LYS A 28 -9.91 20.18 12.27
N LYS A 29 -10.94 20.77 12.87
CA LYS A 29 -11.01 21.11 14.30
C LYS A 29 -11.39 19.88 15.14
N ASP A 30 -12.21 19.00 14.56
CA ASP A 30 -12.72 17.79 15.18
C ASP A 30 -12.28 16.53 14.40
N TYR A 31 -11.60 15.61 15.08
CA TYR A 31 -11.15 14.33 14.54
C TYR A 31 -11.99 13.13 15.02
N SER A 32 -13.13 13.37 15.66
CA SER A 32 -14.04 12.29 16.06
C SER A 32 -14.74 11.63 14.85
N SER A 33 -14.77 12.30 13.71
CA SER A 33 -15.35 11.76 12.47
C SER A 33 -14.28 11.06 11.62
N PRO A 34 -14.58 9.86 11.05
CA PRO A 34 -13.67 9.19 10.10
C PRO A 34 -13.43 10.04 8.84
N CYS A 35 -14.33 10.97 8.50
CA CYS A 35 -14.15 11.90 7.39
C CYS A 35 -13.01 12.90 7.60
N SER A 36 -12.51 13.06 8.84
CA SER A 36 -11.37 13.91 9.17
C SER A 36 -10.01 13.24 8.92
N TYR A 37 -9.98 11.97 8.49
CA TYR A 37 -8.76 11.25 8.16
C TYR A 37 -8.65 10.92 6.66
N ARG A 38 -7.40 10.68 6.23
CA ARG A 38 -7.03 10.07 4.94
C ARG A 38 -6.37 8.74 5.26
N LEU A 39 -6.93 7.66 4.76
CA LEU A 39 -6.34 6.33 4.90
C LEU A 39 -5.28 6.14 3.81
N ILE A 40 -4.09 5.68 4.19
CA ILE A 40 -3.05 5.26 3.27
C ILE A 40 -2.72 3.77 3.51
N ALA A 41 -2.52 3.03 2.43
CA ALA A 41 -2.10 1.63 2.48
C ALA A 41 -0.58 1.54 2.30
N LEU A 42 0.14 1.23 3.37
CA LEU A 42 1.58 1.00 3.36
C LEU A 42 1.85 -0.47 3.09
N LEU A 43 2.15 -0.79 1.83
CA LEU A 43 2.62 -2.14 1.47
C LEU A 43 4.00 -2.41 2.07
N SER A 44 4.30 -3.69 2.27
CA SER A 44 5.66 -4.13 2.56
C SER A 44 6.65 -3.61 1.52
N THR A 45 7.90 -3.37 1.92
CA THR A 45 8.97 -2.90 1.02
C THR A 45 9.11 -3.80 -0.21
N LEU A 46 8.95 -5.12 -0.01
CA LEU A 46 8.97 -6.09 -1.09
C LEU A 46 7.75 -5.99 -2.01
N GLY A 47 6.54 -5.83 -1.43
CA GLY A 47 5.32 -5.60 -2.21
C GLY A 47 5.39 -4.32 -3.06
N LYS A 48 5.89 -3.21 -2.49
CA LYS A 48 6.13 -1.97 -3.24
C LYS A 48 7.15 -2.11 -4.35
N GLY A 49 8.20 -2.91 -4.14
CA GLY A 49 9.16 -3.22 -5.20
C GLY A 49 8.52 -3.95 -6.38
N LEU A 50 7.63 -4.91 -6.09
CA LEU A 50 6.88 -5.62 -7.13
C LEU A 50 5.89 -4.70 -7.86
N GLU A 51 5.12 -3.88 -7.13
CA GLU A 51 4.22 -2.89 -7.74
C GLU A 51 4.96 -1.96 -8.71
N ARG A 52 6.12 -1.42 -8.28
CA ARG A 52 6.93 -0.55 -9.12
C ARG A 52 7.39 -1.25 -10.40
N LEU A 53 7.81 -2.51 -10.30
CA LEU A 53 8.25 -3.28 -11.46
C LEU A 53 7.10 -3.52 -12.45
N ILE A 54 5.89 -3.78 -11.96
CA ILE A 54 4.71 -3.97 -12.81
C ILE A 54 4.28 -2.63 -13.44
N ALA A 55 4.30 -1.53 -12.69
CA ALA A 55 3.90 -0.21 -13.18
C ALA A 55 4.86 0.39 -14.22
N GLN A 56 6.10 -0.08 -14.28
CA GLN A 56 7.11 0.33 -15.27
C GLN A 56 7.04 -0.48 -16.58
N ARG A 57 6.08 -1.39 -16.70
CA ARG A 57 5.89 -2.28 -17.84
C ARG A 57 4.67 -1.84 -18.64
#